data_AF-D3AJQ9-F1
#
_entry.id   AF-D3AJQ9-F1
#
_cell.length_a   1.000
_cell.length_b   1.000
_cell.length_c   1.000
_cell.angle_alpha   90.00
_cell.angle_beta   90.00
_cell.angle_gamma   90.00
#
_symmetry.space_group_name_H-M   'P 1'
#
loop_
_entity.id
_entity.type
_entity.pdbx_description
1 polymer ?
#
loop_
_entity_poly.entity_id
_entity_poly.type
_entity_poly.pdbx_seq_one_letter_code
_entity_poly.pdbx_strand_id
1 'polypeptide(L)'
;MDYTIRNVKIEDLDQVTEVEALCFPAAEAAVEASFRQRIETFPDSFFVAEDENGRIIGFINGCVTDERTIRDEMFEDSGLHHTEGLYQSVFGLDVIPEFRRQGVAADLMNRLMQEAKARGKKGMILTCKDRLIHYYEKFGYRNLGLSASVHGGAVWYDMLLEF
;
A
#
# COMPACT_ATOMS: atom_id res chain seq x y z
N MET A 1 0.02 -20.85 -10.08
CA MET A 1 1.04 -19.86 -10.43
C MET A 1 1.63 -19.47 -9.12
N ASP A 2 2.88 -19.85 -8.91
CA ASP A 2 3.45 -19.85 -7.57
C ASP A 2 4.24 -18.55 -7.40
N TYR A 3 3.89 -17.80 -6.35
CA TYR A 3 4.61 -16.59 -5.93
C TYR A 3 4.79 -16.63 -4.41
N THR A 4 5.74 -15.85 -3.93
CA THR A 4 5.99 -15.68 -2.50
C THR A 4 5.80 -14.22 -2.11
N ILE A 5 5.33 -13.99 -0.88
CA ILE A 5 5.25 -12.64 -0.32
C ILE A 5 6.33 -12.48 0.73
N ARG A 6 7.19 -11.47 0.54
CA ARG A 6 8.28 -11.15 1.46
C ARG A 6 8.42 -9.64 1.64
N ASN A 7 9.18 -9.23 2.63
CA ASN A 7 9.58 -7.84 2.77
C ASN A 7 10.38 -7.40 1.54
N VAL A 8 10.18 -6.14 1.16
CA VAL A 8 10.98 -5.46 0.14
C VAL A 8 12.44 -5.38 0.59
N LYS A 9 13.34 -5.34 -0.37
CA LYS A 9 14.76 -5.04 -0.18
C LYS A 9 15.16 -3.89 -1.09
N ILE A 10 16.29 -3.25 -0.79
CA ILE A 10 16.76 -2.12 -1.61
C ILE A 10 17.07 -2.54 -3.06
N GLU A 11 17.43 -3.81 -3.27
CA GLU A 11 17.66 -4.38 -4.60
C GLU A 11 16.36 -4.51 -5.43
N ASP A 12 15.18 -4.43 -4.80
CA ASP A 12 13.89 -4.48 -5.51
C ASP A 12 13.46 -3.11 -6.06
N LEU A 13 14.17 -2.02 -5.72
CA LEU A 13 13.75 -0.64 -6.00
C LEU A 13 13.40 -0.41 -7.47
N ASP A 14 14.24 -0.91 -8.39
CA ASP A 14 14.04 -0.75 -9.83
C ASP A 14 12.75 -1.46 -10.28
N GLN A 15 12.53 -2.69 -9.81
CA GLN A 15 11.34 -3.47 -10.16
C GLN A 15 10.06 -2.89 -9.52
N VAL A 16 10.13 -2.42 -8.27
CA VAL A 16 9.01 -1.74 -7.61
C VAL A 16 8.59 -0.50 -8.39
N THR A 17 9.56 0.31 -8.83
CA THR A 17 9.30 1.52 -9.62
C THR A 17 8.70 1.18 -10.98
N GLU A 18 9.15 0.09 -11.62
CA GLU A 18 8.55 -0.41 -12.87
C GLU A 18 7.11 -0.87 -12.67
N VAL A 19 6.84 -1.64 -11.60
CA VAL A 19 5.48 -2.12 -11.27
C VAL A 19 4.53 -0.94 -11.03
N GLU A 20 4.97 0.10 -10.30
CA GLU A 20 4.18 1.32 -10.09
C GLU A 20 3.82 1.99 -11.43
N ALA A 21 4.80 2.18 -12.30
CA ALA A 21 4.59 2.82 -13.61
C ALA A 21 3.63 2.04 -14.53
N LEU A 22 3.55 0.71 -14.36
CA LEU A 22 2.59 -0.14 -15.07
C LEU A 22 1.17 -0.10 -14.45
N CYS A 23 1.04 0.34 -13.20
CA CYS A 23 -0.21 0.31 -12.45
C CYS A 23 -0.90 1.67 -12.37
N PHE A 24 -0.13 2.76 -12.32
CA PHE A 24 -0.64 4.12 -12.12
C PHE A 24 -0.24 5.09 -13.24
N PRO A 25 -1.11 6.08 -13.56
CA PRO A 25 -0.70 7.24 -14.34
C PRO A 25 0.43 8.00 -13.64
N ALA A 26 1.32 8.63 -14.40
CA ALA A 26 2.47 9.38 -13.87
C ALA A 26 2.11 10.48 -12.84
N ALA A 27 0.89 11.02 -12.88
CA ALA A 27 0.42 12.01 -11.92
C ALA A 27 0.05 11.42 -10.54
N GLU A 28 -0.27 10.13 -10.48
CA GLU A 28 -0.64 9.43 -9.24
C GLU A 28 0.53 8.59 -8.69
N ALA A 29 1.40 8.13 -9.58
CA ALA A 29 2.53 7.25 -9.28
C ALA A 29 3.55 7.90 -8.34
N ALA A 30 4.01 7.13 -7.35
CA ALA A 30 5.18 7.49 -6.56
C ALA A 30 6.46 7.42 -7.39
N VAL A 31 7.38 8.33 -7.14
CA VAL A 31 8.69 8.36 -7.82
C VAL A 31 9.70 7.44 -7.14
N GLU A 32 10.74 7.02 -7.88
CA GLU A 32 11.81 6.15 -7.36
C GLU A 32 12.40 6.67 -6.03
N ALA A 33 12.62 7.98 -5.91
CA ALA A 33 13.14 8.58 -4.69
C ALA A 33 12.23 8.37 -3.48
N SER A 34 10.90 8.43 -3.66
CA SER A 34 9.94 8.11 -2.61
C SER A 34 10.04 6.64 -2.23
N PHE A 35 10.08 5.72 -3.19
CA PHE A 35 10.21 4.29 -2.88
C PHE A 35 11.50 3.96 -2.14
N ARG A 36 12.63 4.55 -2.54
CA ARG A 36 13.90 4.41 -1.82
C ARG A 36 13.75 4.81 -0.35
N GLN A 37 13.17 5.98 -0.08
CA GLN A 37 12.93 6.42 1.30
C GLN A 37 12.00 5.49 2.07
N ARG A 38 10.92 5.00 1.44
CA ARG A 38 9.97 4.08 2.07
C ARG A 38 10.62 2.74 2.41
N ILE A 39 11.43 2.18 1.51
CA ILE A 39 12.20 0.95 1.73
C ILE A 39 13.18 1.12 2.90
N GLU A 40 13.85 2.28 2.99
CA GLU A 40 14.80 2.57 4.07
C GLU A 40 14.11 2.86 5.42
N THR A 41 12.93 3.48 5.39
CA THR A 41 12.26 3.96 6.61
C THR A 41 11.34 2.92 7.24
N PHE A 42 10.57 2.18 6.43
CA PHE A 42 9.59 1.22 6.92
C PHE A 42 9.57 -0.08 6.09
N PRO A 43 10.71 -0.79 5.94
CA PRO A 43 10.78 -2.03 5.17
C PRO A 43 9.83 -3.12 5.70
N ASP A 44 9.49 -3.02 6.98
CA ASP A 44 8.58 -3.92 7.65
C ASP A 44 7.09 -3.73 7.28
N SER A 45 6.73 -2.55 6.78
CA SER A 45 5.40 -2.22 6.29
C SER A 45 5.36 -2.15 4.76
N PHE A 46 6.32 -2.82 4.11
CA PHE A 46 6.45 -2.88 2.66
C PHE A 46 6.73 -4.32 2.21
N PHE A 47 5.74 -4.92 1.56
CA PHE A 47 5.82 -6.27 1.03
C PHE A 47 5.76 -6.30 -0.49
N VAL A 48 6.50 -7.22 -1.08
CA VAL A 48 6.47 -7.53 -2.51
C VAL A 48 5.97 -8.95 -2.73
N ALA A 49 5.26 -9.17 -3.84
CA ALA A 49 4.96 -10.48 -4.38
C ALA A 49 5.99 -10.80 -5.48
N GLU A 50 6.75 -11.86 -5.28
CA GLU A 50 7.82 -12.33 -6.18
C GLU A 50 7.42 -13.66 -6.82
N ASP A 51 7.48 -13.74 -8.15
CA ASP A 51 7.25 -14.99 -8.88
C ASP A 51 8.45 -15.96 -8.76
N GLU A 52 8.28 -17.18 -9.26
CA GLU A 52 9.33 -18.22 -9.23
C GLU A 52 10.65 -17.84 -9.93
N ASN A 53 10.63 -16.83 -10.80
CA ASN A 53 11.80 -16.37 -11.55
C ASN A 53 12.49 -15.16 -10.89
N GLY A 54 12.01 -14.72 -9.73
CA GLY A 54 12.54 -13.57 -9.02
C GLY A 54 12.00 -12.23 -9.50
N ARG A 55 10.94 -12.24 -10.31
CA ARG A 55 10.30 -11.01 -10.79
C ARG A 55 9.30 -10.50 -9.76
N ILE A 56 9.34 -9.21 -9.44
CA ILE A 56 8.30 -8.55 -8.65
C ILE A 56 7.05 -8.36 -9.53
N ILE A 57 5.95 -8.97 -9.11
CA ILE A 57 4.66 -8.96 -9.82
C ILE A 57 3.62 -8.07 -9.14
N GLY A 58 3.92 -7.59 -7.94
CA GLY A 58 3.06 -6.70 -7.18
C GLY A 58 3.69 -6.32 -5.85
N PHE A 59 3.12 -5.31 -5.19
CA PHE A 59 3.55 -4.89 -3.87
C PHE A 59 2.44 -4.20 -3.08
N ILE A 60 2.68 -4.02 -1.79
CA ILE A 60 1.88 -3.18 -0.90
C ILE A 60 2.81 -2.43 0.06
N ASN A 61 2.56 -1.14 0.29
CA ASN A 61 3.34 -0.34 1.23
C ASN A 61 2.49 0.72 1.94
N GLY A 62 2.94 1.15 3.12
CA GLY A 62 2.41 2.31 3.81
C GLY A 62 3.11 2.56 5.14
N CYS A 63 3.08 3.80 5.62
CA CYS A 63 3.63 4.13 6.93
C CYS A 63 2.69 3.72 8.08
N VAL A 64 3.16 3.89 9.32
CA VAL A 64 2.32 3.78 10.52
C VAL A 64 2.11 5.19 11.05
N THR A 65 0.88 5.50 11.49
CA THR A 65 0.49 6.83 11.97
C THR A 65 -0.53 6.73 13.10
N ASP A 66 -0.70 7.79 13.89
CA ASP A 66 -1.78 7.91 14.88
C ASP A 66 -3.10 8.39 14.27
N GLU A 67 -3.07 8.81 13.01
CA GLU A 67 -4.20 9.36 12.30
C GLU A 67 -5.15 8.27 11.77
N ARG A 68 -6.42 8.65 11.61
CA ARG A 68 -7.48 7.75 11.15
C ARG A 68 -7.77 7.86 9.65
N THR A 69 -7.08 8.76 8.95
CA THR A 69 -7.19 9.04 7.51
C THR A 69 -5.82 9.44 6.97
N ILE A 70 -5.63 9.31 5.66
CA ILE A 70 -4.38 9.71 4.99
C ILE A 70 -4.52 11.17 4.56
N ARG A 71 -3.45 11.96 4.74
CA ARG A 71 -3.30 13.30 4.14
C ARG A 71 -2.13 13.30 3.16
N ASP A 72 -2.13 14.24 2.22
CA ASP A 72 -1.23 14.20 1.05
C ASP A 72 0.25 14.20 1.44
N GLU A 73 0.62 14.90 2.52
CA GLU A 73 1.98 14.96 3.04
C GLU A 73 2.55 13.58 3.38
N MET A 74 1.69 12.61 3.73
CA MET A 74 2.13 11.24 4.04
C MET A 74 2.63 10.48 2.81
N PHE A 75 2.22 10.86 1.59
CA PHE A 75 2.76 10.25 0.37
C PHE A 75 4.18 10.71 0.06
N GLU A 76 4.52 11.94 0.46
CA GLU A 76 5.79 12.61 0.12
C GLU A 76 6.83 12.50 1.25
N ASP A 77 6.41 12.58 2.51
CA ASP A 77 7.29 12.59 3.68
C ASP A 77 7.23 11.26 4.46
N SER A 78 8.19 10.38 4.17
CA SER A 78 8.35 9.12 4.91
C SER A 78 8.72 9.35 6.39
N GLY A 79 9.22 10.54 6.76
CA GLY A 79 9.52 10.92 8.14
C GLY A 79 8.28 11.01 9.04
N LEU A 80 7.08 11.05 8.46
CA LEU A 80 5.82 10.94 9.19
C LEU A 80 5.52 9.50 9.67
N HIS A 81 6.36 8.53 9.31
CA HIS A 81 6.27 7.18 9.86
C HIS A 81 6.52 7.18 11.38
N HIS A 82 5.50 6.77 12.13
CA HIS A 82 5.56 6.57 13.56
C HIS A 82 5.40 5.08 13.87
N THR A 83 6.52 4.37 14.14
CA THR A 83 6.52 2.91 14.34
C THR A 83 5.55 2.44 15.43
N GLU A 84 5.37 3.20 16.51
CA GLU A 84 4.44 2.91 17.61
C GLU A 84 3.03 3.48 17.39
N GLY A 85 2.78 4.10 16.24
CA GLY A 85 1.48 4.66 15.89
C GLY A 85 0.37 3.62 15.85
N LEU A 86 -0.87 4.11 15.93
CA LEU A 86 -2.06 3.29 16.10
C LEU A 86 -2.55 2.58 14.83
N TYR A 87 -2.34 3.15 13.64
CA TYR A 87 -2.90 2.65 12.38
C TYR A 87 -1.82 2.42 11.34
N GLN A 88 -1.95 1.32 10.58
CA GLN A 88 -1.14 1.04 9.41
C GLN A 88 -1.82 1.65 8.17
N SER A 89 -1.15 2.52 7.43
CA SER A 89 -1.67 3.04 6.16
C SER A 89 -1.41 2.09 4.99
N VAL A 90 -2.11 2.30 3.88
CA VAL A 90 -1.79 1.70 2.58
C VAL A 90 -1.68 2.84 1.57
N PHE A 91 -0.45 3.13 1.13
CA PHE A 91 -0.16 4.13 0.11
C PHE A 91 -0.29 3.58 -1.31
N GLY A 92 0.09 2.32 -1.51
CA GLY A 92 0.00 1.64 -2.80
C GLY A 92 -0.31 0.16 -2.61
N LEU A 93 -1.11 -0.39 -3.53
CA LEU A 93 -1.41 -1.82 -3.67
C LEU A 93 -1.46 -2.13 -5.16
N ASP A 94 -0.41 -2.79 -5.62
CA ASP A 94 -0.05 -2.85 -7.02
C ASP A 94 0.10 -4.29 -7.46
N VAL A 95 -0.45 -4.61 -8.63
CA VAL A 95 -0.27 -5.90 -9.29
C VAL A 95 -0.21 -5.65 -10.79
N ILE A 96 0.84 -6.14 -11.43
CA ILE A 96 1.04 -5.95 -12.87
C ILE A 96 -0.12 -6.58 -13.66
N PRO A 97 -0.51 -6.01 -14.82
CA PRO A 97 -1.72 -6.40 -15.55
C PRO A 97 -1.88 -7.90 -15.78
N GLU A 98 -0.79 -8.61 -16.08
CA GLU A 98 -0.76 -10.04 -16.39
C GLU A 98 -1.12 -10.93 -15.18
N PHE A 99 -0.91 -10.43 -13.96
CA PHE A 99 -1.13 -11.15 -12.70
C PHE A 99 -2.40 -10.69 -11.96
N ARG A 100 -3.17 -9.76 -12.53
CA ARG A 100 -4.43 -9.30 -11.94
C ARG A 100 -5.50 -10.40 -11.96
N ARG A 101 -6.44 -10.31 -11.03
CA ARG A 101 -7.57 -11.27 -10.86
C ARG A 101 -7.14 -12.70 -10.49
N GLN A 102 -5.90 -12.89 -10.02
CA GLN A 102 -5.38 -14.18 -9.58
C GLN A 102 -5.23 -14.31 -8.05
N GLY A 103 -5.68 -13.31 -7.27
CA GLY A 103 -5.59 -13.32 -5.81
C GLY A 103 -4.40 -12.53 -5.23
N VAL A 104 -3.39 -12.19 -6.03
CA VAL A 104 -2.15 -11.52 -5.58
C VAL A 104 -2.40 -10.28 -4.70
N ALA A 105 -3.27 -9.36 -5.14
CA ALA A 105 -3.59 -8.16 -4.38
C ALA A 105 -4.25 -8.46 -3.02
N ALA A 106 -5.09 -9.51 -2.98
CA ALA A 106 -5.72 -9.93 -1.74
C ALA A 106 -4.72 -10.56 -0.78
N ASP A 107 -3.77 -11.35 -1.27
CA ASP A 107 -2.74 -11.94 -0.43
C ASP A 107 -1.76 -10.90 0.12
N LEU A 108 -1.41 -9.89 -0.69
CA LEU A 108 -0.63 -8.72 -0.23
C LEU A 108 -1.35 -7.94 0.87
N MET A 109 -2.64 -7.62 0.67
CA MET A 109 -3.46 -6.96 1.69
C MET A 109 -3.56 -7.81 2.97
N ASN A 110 -3.83 -9.10 2.85
CA ASN A 110 -3.92 -10.01 3.98
C ASN A 110 -2.59 -10.11 4.74
N ARG A 111 -1.45 -10.13 4.04
CA ARG A 111 -0.13 -10.12 4.68
C ARG A 111 0.08 -8.84 5.49
N LEU A 112 -0.21 -7.67 4.93
CA LEU A 112 -0.06 -6.41 5.66
C LEU A 112 -1.03 -6.32 6.85
N MET A 113 -2.26 -6.82 6.70
CA MET A 113 -3.23 -6.94 7.79
C MET A 113 -2.73 -7.84 8.92
N GLN A 114 -2.13 -8.99 8.59
CA GLN A 114 -1.54 -9.89 9.58
C GLN A 114 -0.38 -9.23 10.32
N GLU A 115 0.51 -8.53 9.61
CA GLU A 115 1.62 -7.80 10.21
C GLU A 115 1.12 -6.68 11.14
N ALA A 116 0.15 -5.88 10.69
CA ALA A 116 -0.44 -4.82 11.50
C ALA A 116 -1.09 -5.37 12.79
N LYS A 117 -1.80 -6.50 12.71
CA LYS A 117 -2.36 -7.17 13.91
C LYS A 117 -1.27 -7.68 14.84
N ALA A 118 -0.23 -8.32 14.30
CA ALA A 118 0.89 -8.84 15.08
C ALA A 118 1.64 -7.72 15.81
N ARG A 119 1.73 -6.54 15.22
CA ARG A 119 2.32 -5.32 15.80
C ARG A 119 1.38 -4.52 16.70
N GLY A 120 0.21 -5.07 17.03
CA GLY A 120 -0.74 -4.44 17.96
C GLY A 120 -1.37 -3.14 17.45
N LYS A 121 -1.45 -2.94 16.13
CA LYS A 121 -2.16 -1.79 15.55
C LYS A 121 -3.66 -1.90 15.84
N LYS A 122 -4.34 -0.77 15.94
CA LYS A 122 -5.81 -0.69 16.15
C LYS A 122 -6.57 -0.94 14.85
N GLY A 123 -5.93 -0.77 13.71
CA GLY A 123 -6.58 -0.87 12.42
C GLY A 123 -5.69 -0.47 11.25
N MET A 124 -6.32 -0.33 10.09
CA MET A 124 -5.68 0.09 8.84
C MET A 124 -6.47 1.18 8.14
N ILE A 125 -5.77 2.06 7.44
CA ILE A 125 -6.35 3.18 6.70
C ILE A 125 -5.86 3.17 5.25
N LEU A 126 -6.71 3.56 4.31
CA LEU A 126 -6.33 3.77 2.92
C LEU A 126 -7.24 4.78 2.25
N THR A 127 -6.80 5.32 1.12
CA THR A 127 -7.64 6.10 0.20
C THR A 127 -7.85 5.31 -1.08
N CYS A 128 -9.07 5.35 -1.64
CA CYS A 128 -9.36 4.67 -2.91
C CYS A 128 -10.31 5.45 -3.81
N LYS A 129 -10.31 5.14 -5.11
CA LYS A 129 -11.32 5.64 -6.04
C LYS A 129 -12.68 4.99 -5.73
N ASP A 130 -13.77 5.69 -6.02
CA ASP A 130 -15.16 5.23 -5.85
C ASP A 130 -15.39 3.77 -6.28
N ARG A 131 -14.95 3.43 -7.50
CA ARG A 131 -15.08 2.08 -8.07
C ARG A 131 -14.38 0.97 -7.27
N LEU A 132 -13.49 1.28 -6.32
CA LEU A 132 -12.74 0.32 -5.51
C LEU A 132 -13.28 0.17 -4.08
N ILE A 133 -14.25 0.99 -3.66
CA ILE A 133 -14.85 0.90 -2.31
C ILE A 133 -15.32 -0.54 -2.02
N HIS A 134 -16.13 -1.10 -2.93
CA HIS A 134 -16.67 -2.46 -2.81
C HIS A 134 -15.59 -3.56 -2.79
N TYR A 135 -14.39 -3.28 -3.30
CA TYR A 135 -13.27 -4.22 -3.23
C TYR A 135 -12.68 -4.23 -1.82
N TYR A 136 -12.44 -3.06 -1.23
CA TYR A 136 -11.88 -2.94 0.11
C TYR A 136 -12.86 -3.35 1.22
N GLU A 137 -14.16 -3.16 1.02
CA GLU A 137 -15.20 -3.65 1.94
C GLU A 137 -15.15 -5.17 2.16
N LYS A 138 -14.65 -5.94 1.19
CA LYS A 138 -14.47 -7.40 1.34
C LYS A 138 -13.43 -7.79 2.39
N PHE A 139 -12.50 -6.88 2.70
CA PHE A 139 -11.52 -7.06 3.77
C PHE A 139 -12.01 -6.50 5.13
N GLY A 140 -13.22 -5.92 5.16
CA GLY A 140 -13.83 -5.31 6.35
C GLY A 140 -13.60 -3.80 6.49
N TYR A 141 -13.02 -3.14 5.49
CA TYR A 141 -12.93 -1.67 5.51
C TYR A 141 -14.32 -1.05 5.43
N ARG A 142 -14.55 0.01 6.21
CA ARG A 142 -15.70 0.90 6.10
C ARG A 142 -15.32 2.17 5.37
N ASN A 143 -16.18 2.62 4.47
CA ASN A 143 -16.08 3.91 3.82
C ASN A 143 -16.42 5.04 4.81
N LEU A 144 -15.52 6.01 4.96
CA LEU A 144 -15.68 7.21 5.79
C LEU A 144 -16.16 8.43 4.98
N GLY A 145 -16.31 8.30 3.67
CA GLY A 145 -16.75 9.36 2.77
C GLY A 145 -15.59 9.95 1.95
N LEU A 146 -15.83 11.13 1.38
CA LEU A 146 -14.84 11.83 0.58
C LEU A 146 -13.61 12.18 1.42
N SER A 147 -12.43 11.84 0.90
CA SER A 147 -11.15 12.18 1.50
C SER A 147 -10.82 13.66 1.28
N ALA A 148 -10.08 14.24 2.21
CA ALA A 148 -9.45 15.55 2.02
C ALA A 148 -8.23 15.49 1.09
N SER A 149 -7.71 14.29 0.83
CA SER A 149 -6.60 14.05 -0.09
C SER A 149 -6.98 14.44 -1.52
N VAL A 150 -6.11 15.23 -2.16
CA VAL A 150 -6.20 15.58 -3.59
C VAL A 150 -5.03 15.00 -4.37
N HIS A 151 -4.33 14.01 -3.79
CA HIS A 151 -3.18 13.33 -4.39
C HIS A 151 -3.45 12.96 -5.85
N GLY A 152 -2.53 13.34 -6.74
CA GLY A 152 -2.65 13.11 -8.19
C GLY A 152 -3.85 13.77 -8.87
N GLY A 153 -4.50 14.75 -8.23
CA GLY A 153 -5.61 15.52 -8.81
C GLY A 153 -6.92 14.75 -8.95
N ALA A 154 -7.12 13.70 -8.13
CA ALA A 154 -8.28 12.84 -8.23
C ALA A 154 -9.17 12.89 -6.98
N VAL A 155 -10.40 12.38 -7.13
CA VAL A 155 -11.34 12.21 -6.01
C VAL A 155 -11.09 10.87 -5.33
N TRP A 156 -10.85 10.93 -4.02
CA TRP A 156 -10.57 9.78 -3.17
C TRP A 156 -11.62 9.64 -2.07
N TYR A 157 -11.77 8.42 -1.58
CA TYR A 157 -12.61 8.07 -0.44
C TYR A 157 -11.74 7.46 0.66
N ASP A 158 -11.91 7.95 1.88
CA ASP A 158 -11.22 7.43 3.05
C ASP A 158 -11.85 6.10 3.47
N MET A 159 -11.01 5.09 3.68
CA MET A 159 -11.42 3.77 4.10
C MET A 159 -10.70 3.41 5.40
N LEU A 160 -11.43 2.86 6.37
CA LEU A 160 -10.90 2.46 7.67
C LEU A 160 -11.29 1.03 8.00
N LEU A 161 -10.34 0.22 8.41
CA LEU A 161 -10.55 -1.09 9.02
C LEU A 161 -10.12 -1.00 10.50
N GLU A 162 -10.93 -1.50 11.42
CA GLU A 162 -10.57 -1.65 12.85
C GLU A 162 -10.54 -3.15 13.19
N PHE A 163 -9.60 -3.56 14.05
CA PHE A 163 -9.38 -4.98 14.41
C PHE A 163 -10.20 -5.43 15.63
#